data_AF-A0A965CAD9-F1
#
_entry.id   AF-A0A965CAD9-F1
#
_cell.length_a   1.000
_cell.length_b   1.000
_cell.length_c   1.000
_cell.angle_alpha   90.00
_cell.angle_beta   90.00
_cell.angle_gamma   90.00
#
_symmetry.space_group_name_H-M   'P 1'
#
loop_
_entity.id
_entity.type
_entity.pdbx_description
1 polymer ?
#
loop_
_entity_poly.entity_id
_entity_poly.type
_entity_poly.pdbx_seq_one_letter_code
_entity_poly.pdbx_strand_id
1 'polypeptide(L)'
;MALETVGIPTLTNYFDAKRYHDQVKPLKGNSRNAGRRPLGKNRRYTQCMISEGINGITLSLYGNAVVVYTPDNKIRINAKDYHTHLTTCFLSQVFKRSSLFSGVHKVRGVIHIRDKVGVNYPLPINNTYLTYDVAQDRFVDAAPKIVYRARVKETKRMLRNYASFLDYCKGAIFLIGTEGRWNNQEAKEKFNNFYGENANTDLDRLLLNSWCMASHYIMTQAEKARASRTAFFAKLDSAMAHNDHDAMFKQFIDLCMVTNLDVFSYDDMRSRFITLLKLQYPHLLFYKTEVYPTVHIPTKDNEFYVKYCGSKEIQDKLTCSQNV
;
A
#
# COMPACT_ATOMS: atom_id res chain seq x y z
N MET A 1 -23.49 8.76 1.39
CA MET A 1 -23.87 10.19 1.21
C MET A 1 -23.59 10.58 -0.23
N ALA A 2 -24.61 10.89 -1.02
CA ALA A 2 -24.41 11.34 -2.40
C ALA A 2 -24.00 12.81 -2.40
N LEU A 3 -22.75 13.13 -2.72
CA LEU A 3 -22.29 14.52 -2.83
C LEU A 3 -22.93 15.27 -4.03
N GLU A 4 -23.65 14.57 -4.89
CA GLU A 4 -24.36 15.16 -6.03
C GLU A 4 -25.46 16.13 -5.58
N THR A 5 -26.12 15.86 -4.44
CA THR A 5 -27.18 16.71 -3.88
C THR A 5 -26.66 17.98 -3.22
N VAL A 6 -25.33 18.12 -3.06
CA VAL A 6 -24.69 19.32 -2.51
C VAL A 6 -24.77 20.48 -3.51
N GLY A 7 -24.73 20.19 -4.82
CA GLY A 7 -24.75 21.20 -5.87
C GLY A 7 -23.48 22.05 -5.88
N ILE A 8 -22.31 21.41 -5.88
CA ILE A 8 -20.99 22.06 -5.95
C ILE A 8 -20.86 22.79 -7.31
N PRO A 9 -20.45 24.08 -7.34
CA PRO A 9 -20.25 24.81 -8.59
C PRO A 9 -18.99 24.32 -9.31
N THR A 10 -18.95 24.57 -10.61
CA THR A 10 -17.73 24.39 -11.42
C THR A 10 -16.91 25.67 -11.35
N LEU A 11 -15.68 25.56 -10.85
CA LEU A 11 -14.74 26.68 -10.74
C LEU A 11 -13.49 26.29 -11.53
N THR A 12 -13.00 27.15 -12.41
CA THR A 12 -11.87 26.78 -13.30
C THR A 12 -10.54 27.42 -12.89
N ASN A 13 -10.59 28.57 -12.25
CA ASN A 13 -9.41 29.35 -11.87
C ASN A 13 -9.69 30.18 -10.59
N TYR A 14 -8.67 30.92 -10.15
CA TYR A 14 -8.76 31.79 -8.98
C TYR A 14 -9.84 32.86 -9.06
N PHE A 15 -9.95 33.56 -10.20
CA PHE A 15 -10.93 34.64 -10.36
C PHE A 15 -12.37 34.12 -10.27
N ASP A 16 -12.65 32.98 -10.90
CA ASP A 16 -13.96 32.30 -10.78
C ASP A 16 -14.26 31.93 -9.33
N ALA A 17 -13.29 31.33 -8.66
CA ALA A 17 -13.42 30.89 -7.27
C ALA A 17 -13.64 32.07 -6.31
N LYS A 18 -12.92 33.18 -6.52
CA LYS A 18 -13.03 34.41 -5.74
C LYS A 18 -14.39 35.07 -5.96
N ARG A 19 -14.84 35.20 -7.21
CA ARG A 19 -16.17 35.72 -7.54
C ARG A 19 -17.27 34.90 -6.88
N TYR A 20 -17.17 33.57 -6.93
CA TYR A 20 -18.14 32.69 -6.29
C TYR A 20 -18.11 32.83 -4.76
N HIS A 21 -16.93 32.83 -4.14
CA HIS A 21 -16.78 33.04 -2.70
C HIS A 21 -17.49 34.32 -2.24
N ASP A 22 -17.25 35.44 -2.92
CA ASP A 22 -17.78 36.74 -2.52
C ASP A 22 -19.31 36.80 -2.65
N GLN A 23 -19.88 36.11 -3.65
CA GLN A 23 -21.32 35.99 -3.85
C GLN A 23 -22.03 35.11 -2.80
N VAL A 24 -21.37 34.08 -2.28
CA VAL A 24 -22.01 33.12 -1.37
C VAL A 24 -22.16 33.69 0.04
N LYS A 25 -23.40 33.95 0.46
CA LYS A 25 -23.68 34.43 1.82
C LYS A 25 -23.20 33.44 2.90
N PRO A 26 -22.52 33.89 3.97
CA PRO A 26 -22.16 33.06 5.12
C PRO A 26 -23.36 32.36 5.78
N LEU A 27 -23.12 31.25 6.48
CA LEU A 27 -24.13 30.59 7.31
C LEU A 27 -24.48 31.48 8.52
N LYS A 28 -25.78 31.62 8.80
CA LYS A 28 -26.33 32.37 9.95
C LYS A 28 -26.47 31.46 11.18
N GLY A 29 -26.60 32.08 12.35
CA GLY A 29 -26.90 31.40 13.63
C GLY A 29 -25.67 31.16 14.50
N ASN A 30 -25.81 30.31 15.53
CA ASN A 30 -24.80 30.08 16.57
C ASN A 30 -24.11 28.71 16.46
N SER A 31 -24.19 28.05 15.29
CA SER A 31 -23.55 26.75 15.09
C SER A 31 -22.02 26.90 14.96
N ARG A 32 -21.28 25.79 15.12
CA ARG A 32 -19.83 25.74 14.87
C ARG A 32 -19.37 26.22 13.48
N ASN A 33 -20.31 26.31 12.52
CA ASN A 33 -20.05 26.74 11.14
C ASN A 33 -20.62 28.14 10.84
N ALA A 34 -21.13 28.86 11.85
CA ALA A 34 -21.58 30.23 11.71
C ALA A 34 -20.46 31.12 11.13
N GLY A 35 -20.82 32.05 10.24
CA GLY A 35 -19.87 32.94 9.57
C GLY A 35 -19.07 32.28 8.44
N ARG A 36 -19.09 30.95 8.31
CA ARG A 36 -18.42 30.25 7.20
C ARG A 36 -19.32 30.18 5.96
N ARG A 37 -18.72 30.13 4.77
CA ARG A 37 -19.44 30.10 3.49
C ARG A 37 -19.54 28.66 2.95
N PRO A 38 -20.75 28.14 2.66
CA PRO A 38 -20.92 26.80 2.11
C PRO A 38 -20.44 26.75 0.66
N LEU A 39 -19.82 25.64 0.26
CA LEU A 39 -19.37 25.49 -1.13
C LEU A 39 -20.54 25.25 -2.10
N GLY A 40 -21.50 24.41 -1.70
CA GLY A 40 -22.61 24.01 -2.57
C GLY A 40 -23.86 24.89 -2.46
N LYS A 41 -24.73 24.78 -3.48
CA LYS A 41 -26.07 25.41 -3.47
C LYS A 41 -26.90 24.94 -2.27
N ASN A 42 -26.81 23.66 -1.91
CA ASN A 42 -27.51 23.12 -0.76
C ASN A 42 -26.73 23.40 0.53
N ARG A 43 -27.13 24.48 1.20
CA ARG A 43 -26.47 25.04 2.40
C ARG A 43 -26.55 24.14 3.63
N ARG A 44 -27.36 23.07 3.63
CA ARG A 44 -27.42 22.10 4.74
C ARG A 44 -26.14 21.27 4.86
N TYR A 45 -25.38 21.14 3.77
CA TYR A 45 -24.16 20.36 3.73
C TYR A 45 -22.95 21.18 4.17
N THR A 46 -22.81 21.31 5.49
CA THR A 46 -21.75 22.11 6.11
C THR A 46 -20.37 21.46 6.10
N GLN A 47 -20.25 20.23 5.58
CA GLN A 47 -18.97 19.56 5.39
C GLN A 47 -18.18 20.06 4.17
N CYS A 48 -18.83 20.74 3.22
CA CYS A 48 -18.17 21.32 2.04
C CYS A 48 -18.19 22.84 2.13
N MET A 49 -17.04 23.48 2.33
CA MET A 49 -16.96 24.93 2.58
C MET A 49 -15.97 25.60 1.63
N ILE A 50 -16.20 26.87 1.34
CA ILE A 50 -15.29 27.75 0.60
C ILE A 50 -14.79 28.85 1.52
N SER A 51 -13.49 29.15 1.47
CA SER A 51 -12.87 30.19 2.28
C SER A 51 -11.75 30.88 1.53
N GLU A 52 -11.60 32.17 1.76
CA GLU A 52 -10.43 32.94 1.36
C GLU A 52 -9.35 32.86 2.44
N GLY A 53 -8.11 32.57 2.02
CA GLY A 53 -6.93 32.56 2.87
C GLY A 53 -5.74 33.20 2.18
N ILE A 54 -4.60 33.25 2.88
CA ILE A 54 -3.37 33.92 2.40
C ILE A 54 -2.92 33.39 1.04
N ASN A 55 -3.07 32.07 0.82
CA ASN A 55 -2.60 31.40 -0.40
C ASN A 55 -3.63 31.37 -1.53
N GLY A 56 -4.82 31.96 -1.34
CA GLY A 56 -5.90 31.99 -2.32
C GLY A 56 -7.22 31.39 -1.83
N ILE A 57 -8.07 30.94 -2.77
CA ILE A 57 -9.40 30.42 -2.46
C ILE A 57 -9.34 28.92 -2.22
N THR A 58 -9.73 28.51 -1.02
CA THR A 58 -9.69 27.12 -0.56
C THR A 58 -11.08 26.51 -0.59
N LEU A 59 -11.18 25.33 -1.20
CA LEU A 59 -12.31 24.42 -1.07
C LEU A 59 -11.95 23.32 -0.08
N SER A 60 -12.79 23.16 0.94
CA SER A 60 -12.55 22.22 2.02
C SER A 60 -13.63 21.14 2.15
N LEU A 61 -13.20 19.95 2.57
CA LEU A 61 -14.05 18.82 2.91
C LEU A 61 -13.78 18.41 4.36
N TYR A 62 -14.80 18.44 5.22
CA TYR A 62 -14.68 18.22 6.67
C TYR A 62 -13.60 19.09 7.33
N GLY A 63 -13.41 20.33 6.83
CA GLY A 63 -12.40 21.27 7.33
C GLY A 63 -10.99 21.06 6.77
N ASN A 64 -10.75 20.00 6.00
CA ASN A 64 -9.47 19.80 5.32
C ASN A 64 -9.44 20.57 3.99
N ALA A 65 -8.38 21.34 3.74
CA ALA A 65 -8.15 21.99 2.46
C ALA A 65 -7.82 20.93 1.39
N VAL A 66 -8.70 20.76 0.41
CA VAL A 66 -8.57 19.72 -0.63
C VAL A 66 -8.18 20.33 -1.97
N VAL A 67 -8.74 21.50 -2.31
CA VAL A 67 -8.41 22.25 -3.52
C VAL A 67 -8.13 23.69 -3.15
N VAL A 68 -7.03 24.26 -3.65
CA VAL A 68 -6.70 25.68 -3.47
C VAL A 68 -6.47 26.28 -4.85
N TYR A 69 -7.27 27.28 -5.21
CA TYR A 69 -7.03 28.12 -6.38
C TYR A 69 -6.15 29.28 -5.95
N THR A 70 -4.99 29.44 -6.58
CA THR A 70 -3.98 30.43 -6.22
C THR A 70 -3.98 31.60 -7.21
N PRO A 71 -3.62 32.83 -6.78
CA PRO A 71 -3.61 34.00 -7.67
C PRO A 71 -2.69 33.88 -8.89
N ASP A 72 -1.63 33.05 -8.81
CA ASP A 72 -0.72 32.74 -9.92
C ASP A 72 -1.31 31.74 -10.94
N ASN A 73 -2.64 31.61 -10.96
CA ASN A 73 -3.40 30.76 -11.88
C ASN A 73 -3.04 29.26 -11.79
N LYS A 74 -2.75 28.79 -10.58
CA LYS A 74 -2.52 27.37 -10.30
C LYS A 74 -3.64 26.79 -9.44
N ILE A 75 -3.81 25.48 -9.55
CA ILE A 75 -4.71 24.68 -8.73
C ILE A 75 -3.86 23.70 -7.95
N ARG A 76 -3.85 23.84 -6.64
CA ARG A 76 -3.16 22.92 -5.73
C ARG A 76 -4.17 21.93 -5.16
N ILE A 77 -3.93 20.64 -5.37
CA ILE A 77 -4.82 19.55 -4.99
C ILE A 77 -4.12 18.65 -3.99
N ASN A 78 -4.77 18.38 -2.86
CA ASN A 78 -4.25 17.47 -1.85
C ASN A 78 -5.39 16.66 -1.21
N ALA A 79 -5.13 15.39 -0.90
CA ALA A 79 -6.02 14.56 -0.09
C ALA A 79 -5.53 14.39 1.37
N LYS A 80 -4.31 14.84 1.68
CA LYS A 80 -3.56 14.56 2.91
C LYS A 80 -3.64 13.07 3.22
N ASP A 81 -3.87 12.71 4.49
CA ASP A 81 -4.10 11.34 4.92
C ASP A 81 -5.50 10.81 4.56
N TYR A 82 -6.36 11.61 3.93
CA TYR A 82 -7.77 11.30 3.67
C TYR A 82 -8.03 10.83 2.24
N HIS A 83 -7.33 9.79 1.79
CA HIS A 83 -7.63 9.10 0.52
C HIS A 83 -8.90 8.23 0.58
N THR A 84 -10.03 8.85 0.93
CA THR A 84 -11.32 8.18 1.13
C THR A 84 -12.19 8.21 -0.13
N HIS A 85 -13.24 7.37 -0.16
CA HIS A 85 -14.25 7.46 -1.20
C HIS A 85 -14.96 8.82 -1.20
N LEU A 86 -15.16 9.43 -0.03
CA LEU A 86 -15.77 10.76 0.08
C LEU A 86 -14.90 11.85 -0.56
N THR A 87 -13.58 11.82 -0.31
CA THR A 87 -12.63 12.75 -0.96
C THR A 87 -12.60 12.56 -2.47
N THR A 88 -12.65 11.30 -2.93
CA THR A 88 -12.73 10.97 -4.36
C THR A 88 -13.99 11.58 -4.99
N CYS A 89 -15.16 11.33 -4.40
CA CYS A 89 -16.42 11.89 -4.87
C CYS A 89 -16.43 13.43 -4.83
N PHE A 90 -15.86 14.05 -3.80
CA PHE A 90 -15.76 15.50 -3.70
C PHE A 90 -14.96 16.09 -4.86
N LEU A 91 -13.75 15.56 -5.10
CA LEU A 91 -12.90 15.97 -6.21
C LEU A 91 -13.59 15.72 -7.57
N SER A 92 -14.23 14.56 -7.74
CA SER A 92 -15.03 14.27 -8.93
C SER A 92 -16.13 15.29 -9.17
N GLN A 93 -16.78 15.81 -8.12
CA GLN A 93 -17.83 16.84 -8.27
C GLN A 93 -17.24 18.23 -8.54
N VAL A 94 -16.16 18.61 -7.85
CA VAL A 94 -15.44 19.88 -8.11
C VAL A 94 -14.99 19.96 -9.57
N PHE A 95 -14.51 18.84 -10.13
CA PHE A 95 -14.00 18.76 -11.49
C PHE A 95 -14.99 18.17 -12.51
N LYS A 96 -16.22 17.81 -12.13
CA LYS A 96 -17.19 17.07 -12.98
C LYS A 96 -17.42 17.72 -14.34
N ARG A 97 -17.40 19.05 -14.37
CA ARG A 97 -17.64 19.86 -15.57
C ARG A 97 -16.44 20.75 -15.91
N SER A 98 -15.32 20.59 -15.21
CA SER A 98 -14.10 21.24 -15.68
C SER A 98 -13.63 20.45 -16.89
N SER A 99 -13.29 21.16 -17.97
CA SER A 99 -12.59 20.54 -19.11
C SER A 99 -11.15 20.21 -18.77
N LEU A 100 -10.70 20.50 -17.55
CA LEU A 100 -9.32 20.38 -17.07
C LEU A 100 -8.87 18.92 -16.93
N PHE A 101 -9.75 18.04 -16.45
CA PHE A 101 -9.40 16.66 -16.11
C PHE A 101 -10.41 15.69 -16.71
N SER A 102 -9.95 14.52 -17.15
CA SER A 102 -10.83 13.47 -17.67
C SER A 102 -11.48 12.63 -16.55
N GLY A 103 -10.93 12.67 -15.33
CA GLY A 103 -11.58 12.05 -14.19
C GLY A 103 -10.73 11.98 -12.93
N VAL A 104 -11.37 11.53 -11.85
CA VAL A 104 -10.76 11.27 -10.54
C VAL A 104 -11.12 9.86 -10.12
N HIS A 105 -10.13 9.08 -9.72
CA HIS A 105 -10.32 7.66 -9.41
C HIS A 105 -9.48 7.25 -8.20
N LYS A 106 -9.98 6.31 -7.41
CA LYS A 106 -9.26 5.74 -6.27
C LYS A 106 -8.84 4.32 -6.61
N VAL A 107 -7.54 4.06 -6.57
CA VAL A 107 -6.96 2.74 -6.82
C VAL A 107 -5.99 2.39 -5.71
N ARG A 108 -6.22 1.25 -5.05
CA ARG A 108 -5.36 0.70 -3.98
C ARG A 108 -5.09 1.70 -2.85
N GLY A 109 -6.14 2.36 -2.39
CA GLY A 109 -6.04 3.30 -1.28
C GLY A 109 -5.47 4.67 -1.64
N VAL A 110 -5.06 4.91 -2.89
CA VAL A 110 -4.56 6.22 -3.37
C VAL A 110 -5.54 6.82 -4.35
N ILE A 111 -5.69 8.15 -4.31
CA ILE A 111 -6.53 8.91 -5.24
C ILE A 111 -5.63 9.43 -6.36
N HIS A 112 -6.14 9.39 -7.58
CA HIS A 112 -5.44 9.82 -8.78
C HIS A 112 -6.30 10.79 -9.55
N ILE A 113 -5.66 11.83 -10.09
CA ILE A 113 -6.27 12.74 -11.07
C ILE A 113 -5.81 12.30 -12.46
N ARG A 114 -6.75 12.12 -13.39
CA ARG A 114 -6.44 11.83 -14.79
C ARG A 114 -6.52 13.12 -15.59
N ASP A 115 -5.43 13.48 -16.28
CA ASP A 115 -5.44 14.60 -17.20
C ASP A 115 -6.24 14.30 -18.47
N LYS A 116 -6.28 15.25 -19.41
CA LYS A 116 -7.04 15.12 -20.67
C LYS A 116 -6.44 14.09 -21.61
N VAL A 117 -5.13 13.86 -21.54
CA VAL A 117 -4.41 12.90 -22.40
C VAL A 117 -4.40 11.48 -21.82
N GLY A 118 -5.05 11.27 -20.68
CA GLY A 118 -5.26 9.95 -20.08
C GLY A 118 -4.17 9.54 -19.09
N VAL A 119 -3.26 10.44 -18.74
CA VAL A 119 -2.17 10.21 -17.80
C VAL A 119 -2.67 10.43 -16.37
N ASN A 120 -2.32 9.51 -15.47
CA ASN A 120 -2.76 9.51 -14.08
C ASN A 120 -1.67 10.07 -13.18
N TYR A 121 -2.06 10.97 -12.28
CA TYR A 121 -1.21 11.62 -11.30
C TYR A 121 -1.72 11.26 -9.90
N PRO A 122 -0.94 10.52 -9.09
CA PRO A 122 -1.35 10.18 -7.75
C PRO A 122 -1.31 11.44 -6.87
N LEU A 123 -2.37 11.66 -6.08
CA LEU A 123 -2.31 12.65 -5.04
C LEU A 123 -1.33 12.21 -3.94
N PRO A 124 -0.53 13.13 -3.40
CA PRO A 124 0.37 12.81 -2.30
C PRO A 124 -0.41 12.48 -1.04
N ILE A 125 0.11 11.52 -0.25
CA ILE A 125 -0.46 11.12 1.05
C ILE A 125 -0.03 12.09 2.17
N ASN A 126 0.95 12.95 1.91
CA ASN A 126 1.50 13.90 2.89
C ASN A 126 0.91 15.32 2.71
N ASN A 127 1.47 16.30 3.42
CA ASN A 127 1.01 17.70 3.34
C ASN A 127 1.48 18.45 2.08
N THR A 128 1.98 17.77 1.05
CA THR A 128 2.34 18.39 -0.24
C THR A 128 1.14 18.47 -1.19
N TYR A 129 1.27 19.22 -2.28
CA TYR A 129 0.20 19.40 -3.26
C TYR A 129 0.63 18.85 -4.61
N LEU A 130 -0.32 18.20 -5.30
CA LEU A 130 -0.24 18.07 -6.74
C LEU A 130 -0.68 19.41 -7.35
N THR A 131 0.15 20.03 -8.18
CA THR A 131 -0.12 21.37 -8.72
C THR A 131 -0.42 21.31 -10.21
N TYR A 132 -1.56 21.87 -10.60
CA TYR A 132 -1.92 22.08 -12.00
C TYR A 132 -1.76 23.55 -12.36
N ASP A 133 -1.02 23.83 -13.42
CA ASP A 133 -0.87 25.17 -13.98
C ASP A 133 -1.93 25.35 -15.07
N VAL A 134 -2.89 26.27 -14.82
CA VAL A 134 -4.01 26.50 -15.74
C VAL A 134 -3.54 27.19 -17.02
N ALA A 135 -2.50 28.03 -16.96
CA ALA A 135 -1.98 28.73 -18.12
C ALA A 135 -1.19 27.78 -19.05
N GLN A 136 -0.47 26.83 -18.47
CA GLN A 136 0.29 25.81 -19.23
C GLN A 136 -0.53 24.55 -19.56
N ASP A 137 -1.76 24.47 -19.06
CA ASP A 137 -2.67 23.32 -19.20
C ASP A 137 -2.01 21.96 -18.86
N ARG A 138 -1.21 21.94 -17.78
CA ARG A 138 -0.48 20.74 -17.35
C ARG A 138 -0.23 20.69 -15.85
N PHE A 139 0.05 19.49 -15.34
CA PHE A 139 0.63 19.33 -14.01
C PHE A 139 2.08 19.79 -14.00
N VAL A 140 2.46 20.50 -12.94
CA VAL A 140 3.82 20.99 -12.69
C VAL A 140 4.31 20.45 -11.35
N ASP A 141 5.62 20.23 -11.25
CA ASP A 141 6.30 19.74 -10.03
C ASP A 141 5.71 18.43 -9.46
N ALA A 142 5.12 17.59 -10.33
CA ALA A 142 4.59 16.30 -9.93
C ALA A 142 5.76 15.38 -9.55
N ALA A 143 5.91 15.13 -8.25
CA ALA A 143 6.94 14.23 -7.75
C ALA A 143 6.77 12.84 -8.38
N PRO A 144 7.83 12.26 -8.98
CA PRO A 144 7.75 10.93 -9.52
C PRO A 144 7.46 9.95 -8.39
N LYS A 145 6.46 9.09 -8.61
CA LYS A 145 6.22 7.99 -7.67
C LYS A 145 7.02 6.76 -8.11
N ILE A 146 7.90 6.37 -7.21
CA ILE A 146 8.71 5.17 -7.29
C ILE A 146 7.87 3.97 -6.83
N VAL A 147 8.01 2.83 -7.52
CA VAL A 147 7.48 1.56 -7.04
C VAL A 147 8.55 0.47 -7.12
N TYR A 148 8.37 -0.59 -6.32
CA TYR A 148 9.24 -1.76 -6.39
C TYR A 148 8.58 -2.87 -7.19
N ARG A 149 9.21 -3.27 -8.31
CA ARG A 149 8.73 -4.35 -9.19
C ARG A 149 9.49 -5.63 -8.96
N ALA A 150 8.78 -6.76 -9.05
CA ALA A 150 9.37 -8.09 -8.88
C ALA A 150 10.20 -8.50 -10.11
N ARG A 151 11.41 -9.00 -9.86
CA ARG A 151 12.24 -9.72 -10.82
C ARG A 151 11.76 -11.17 -10.89
N VAL A 152 10.72 -11.42 -11.69
CA VAL A 152 10.06 -12.75 -11.78
C VAL A 152 11.05 -13.87 -12.13
N LYS A 153 12.00 -13.59 -13.04
CA LYS A 153 13.07 -14.54 -13.40
C LYS A 153 13.94 -14.90 -12.20
N GLU A 154 14.27 -13.91 -11.36
CA GLU A 154 15.06 -14.12 -10.15
C GLU A 154 14.31 -14.90 -9.09
N THR A 155 13.01 -14.61 -8.88
CA THR A 155 12.18 -15.42 -7.99
C THR A 155 12.15 -16.88 -8.43
N LYS A 156 11.98 -17.14 -9.73
CA LYS A 156 12.03 -18.51 -10.27
C LYS A 156 13.41 -19.14 -10.09
N ARG A 157 14.50 -18.39 -10.31
CA ARG A 157 15.86 -18.87 -10.09
C ARG A 157 16.08 -19.27 -8.64
N MET A 158 15.71 -18.43 -7.67
CA MET A 158 15.84 -18.73 -6.25
C MET A 158 15.00 -19.95 -5.86
N LEU A 159 13.76 -20.07 -6.34
CA LEU A 159 12.94 -21.26 -6.06
C LEU A 159 13.58 -22.56 -6.56
N ARG A 160 14.35 -22.53 -7.66
CA ARG A 160 15.08 -23.72 -8.14
C ARG A 160 16.18 -24.15 -7.19
N ASN A 161 16.81 -23.22 -6.46
CA ASN A 161 17.82 -23.57 -5.45
C ASN A 161 17.20 -24.35 -4.28
N TYR A 162 15.89 -24.23 -4.07
CA TYR A 162 15.13 -24.92 -3.03
C TYR A 162 14.22 -26.03 -3.59
N ALA A 163 14.47 -26.50 -4.82
CA ALA A 163 13.58 -27.45 -5.49
C ALA A 163 13.42 -28.75 -4.71
N SER A 164 14.52 -29.33 -4.20
CA SER A 164 14.49 -30.56 -3.40
C SER A 164 13.61 -30.43 -2.16
N PHE A 165 13.72 -29.33 -1.43
CA PHE A 165 12.86 -29.06 -0.27
C PHE A 165 11.40 -28.84 -0.67
N LEU A 166 11.12 -28.13 -1.76
CA LEU A 166 9.76 -27.91 -2.23
C LEU A 166 9.10 -29.20 -2.72
N ASP A 167 9.85 -30.07 -3.40
CA ASP A 167 9.40 -31.40 -3.81
C ASP A 167 9.14 -32.29 -2.59
N TYR A 168 10.00 -32.20 -1.56
CA TYR A 168 9.78 -32.84 -0.28
C TYR A 168 8.48 -32.37 0.37
N CYS A 169 8.24 -31.05 0.45
CA CYS A 169 7.02 -30.47 1.01
C CYS A 169 5.77 -30.96 0.28
N LYS A 170 5.82 -31.04 -1.06
CA LYS A 170 4.73 -31.55 -1.88
C LYS A 170 4.43 -33.01 -1.57
N GLY A 171 5.47 -33.85 -1.47
CA GLY A 171 5.35 -35.25 -1.08
C GLY A 171 4.79 -35.41 0.34
N ALA A 172 5.29 -34.64 1.29
CA ALA A 172 4.85 -34.68 2.69
C ALA A 172 3.36 -34.33 2.82
N ILE A 173 2.88 -33.26 2.17
CA ILE A 173 1.46 -32.89 2.17
C ILE A 173 0.60 -33.96 1.53
N PHE A 174 1.07 -34.58 0.44
CA PHE A 174 0.34 -35.65 -0.22
C PHE A 174 0.21 -36.90 0.65
N LEU A 175 1.24 -37.24 1.42
CA LEU A 175 1.26 -38.43 2.28
C LEU A 175 0.53 -38.23 3.60
N ILE A 176 0.61 -37.03 4.19
CA ILE A 176 0.08 -36.75 5.52
C ILE A 176 -1.34 -36.15 5.43
N GLY A 177 -1.63 -35.43 4.35
CA GLY A 177 -2.89 -34.73 4.16
C GLY A 177 -3.96 -35.57 3.47
N THR A 178 -5.22 -35.24 3.75
CA THR A 178 -6.39 -35.78 3.04
C THR A 178 -6.60 -34.97 1.75
N GLU A 179 -6.65 -35.64 0.60
CA GLU A 179 -6.84 -35.00 -0.71
C GLU A 179 -5.79 -33.90 -1.04
N GLY A 180 -4.56 -34.07 -0.56
CA GLY A 180 -3.49 -33.09 -0.79
C GLY A 180 -3.64 -31.79 0.00
N ARG A 181 -4.44 -31.81 1.07
CA ARG A 181 -4.60 -30.72 2.02
C ARG A 181 -4.30 -31.22 3.43
N TRP A 182 -3.72 -30.36 4.24
CA TRP A 182 -3.41 -30.70 5.62
C TRP A 182 -4.04 -29.71 6.61
N ASN A 183 -4.42 -30.22 7.77
CA ASN A 183 -5.06 -29.45 8.84
C ASN A 183 -4.00 -28.85 9.76
N ASN A 184 -4.15 -27.57 10.10
CA ASN A 184 -3.25 -26.85 11.00
C ASN A 184 -3.24 -27.40 12.42
N GLN A 185 -4.34 -28.01 12.89
CA GLN A 185 -4.36 -28.67 14.19
C GLN A 185 -3.40 -29.86 14.23
N GLU A 186 -3.43 -30.71 13.22
CA GLU A 186 -2.51 -31.86 13.11
C GLU A 186 -1.05 -31.40 12.92
N ALA A 187 -0.83 -30.35 12.12
CA ALA A 187 0.49 -29.74 11.99
C ALA A 187 1.00 -29.21 13.34
N LYS A 188 0.12 -28.59 14.14
CA LYS A 188 0.43 -28.10 15.49
C LYS A 188 0.74 -29.23 16.46
N GLU A 189 0.03 -30.35 16.38
CA GLU A 189 0.34 -31.55 17.18
C GLU A 189 1.72 -32.11 16.82
N LYS A 190 2.04 -32.24 15.52
CA LYS A 190 3.37 -32.65 15.07
C LYS A 190 4.45 -31.66 15.52
N PHE A 191 4.19 -30.37 15.43
CA PHE A 191 5.08 -29.32 15.93
C PHE A 191 5.35 -29.49 17.43
N ASN A 192 4.31 -29.65 18.25
CA ASN A 192 4.45 -29.90 19.69
C ASN A 192 5.22 -31.19 19.98
N ASN A 193 5.04 -32.25 19.19
CA ASN A 193 5.77 -33.51 19.37
C ASN A 193 7.28 -33.37 19.10
N PHE A 194 7.68 -32.59 18.10
CA PHE A 194 9.11 -32.37 17.81
C PHE A 194 9.81 -31.48 18.81
N TYR A 195 9.06 -30.57 19.42
CA TYR A 195 9.62 -29.44 20.14
C TYR A 195 9.21 -29.38 21.62
N GLY A 196 8.34 -30.28 22.07
CA GLY A 196 7.75 -30.34 23.41
C GLY A 196 6.43 -29.55 23.53
N GLU A 197 5.60 -29.87 24.53
CA GLU A 197 4.35 -29.15 24.81
C GLU A 197 4.57 -27.66 25.16
N ASN A 198 5.76 -27.33 25.71
CA ASN A 198 6.20 -25.97 25.99
C ASN A 198 6.82 -25.25 24.76
N ALA A 199 6.81 -25.85 23.57
CA ALA A 199 7.33 -25.21 22.35
C ALA A 199 6.57 -23.92 21.98
N ASN A 200 5.32 -23.79 22.44
CA ASN A 200 4.49 -22.58 22.24
C ASN A 200 4.89 -21.41 23.15
N THR A 201 5.73 -21.62 24.17
CA THR A 201 6.27 -20.57 25.06
C THR A 201 7.75 -20.28 24.82
N ASP A 202 8.41 -21.05 23.96
CA ASP A 202 9.82 -20.90 23.64
C ASP A 202 10.02 -19.68 22.72
N LEU A 203 10.74 -18.67 23.24
CA LEU A 203 10.85 -17.35 22.63
C LEU A 203 11.33 -17.44 21.19
N ASP A 204 12.22 -18.39 20.87
CA ASP A 204 12.82 -18.62 19.55
C ASP A 204 11.85 -19.17 18.48
N ARG A 205 10.76 -19.83 18.90
CA ARG A 205 9.85 -20.55 17.99
C ARG A 205 8.51 -19.84 17.80
N LEU A 206 8.08 -19.05 18.79
CA LEU A 206 7.13 -17.95 18.58
C LEU A 206 7.57 -17.06 17.41
N LEU A 207 8.88 -16.87 17.17
CA LEU A 207 9.41 -15.98 16.15
C LEU A 207 9.14 -16.44 14.71
N LEU A 208 9.01 -17.74 14.43
CA LEU A 208 8.71 -18.21 13.07
C LEU A 208 7.23 -18.01 12.74
N ASN A 209 6.32 -18.44 13.61
CA ASN A 209 4.88 -18.32 13.40
C ASN A 209 4.36 -16.89 13.53
N SER A 210 4.83 -16.15 14.54
CA SER A 210 4.35 -14.80 14.78
C SER A 210 5.23 -13.73 14.14
N TRP A 211 6.56 -13.89 14.03
CA TRP A 211 7.43 -12.78 13.58
C TRP A 211 7.84 -12.85 12.11
N CYS A 212 7.92 -14.04 11.51
CA CYS A 212 8.35 -14.12 10.11
C CYS A 212 7.27 -13.68 9.12
N MET A 213 5.99 -13.77 9.49
CA MET A 213 4.87 -13.54 8.56
C MET A 213 3.66 -12.76 9.12
N ALA A 214 3.51 -12.59 10.44
CA ALA A 214 2.40 -11.78 10.92
C ALA A 214 2.72 -10.29 10.71
N SER A 215 1.84 -9.61 9.96
CA SER A 215 2.04 -8.24 9.51
C SER A 215 2.38 -7.27 10.65
N HIS A 216 1.80 -7.46 11.83
CA HIS A 216 2.10 -6.63 12.99
C HIS A 216 3.58 -6.69 13.38
N TYR A 217 4.16 -7.89 13.54
CA TYR A 217 5.55 -8.06 13.96
C TYR A 217 6.56 -7.69 12.88
N ILE A 218 6.24 -7.96 11.60
CA ILE A 218 7.06 -7.47 10.48
C ILE A 218 7.15 -5.95 10.51
N MET A 219 6.05 -5.27 10.84
CA MET A 219 5.98 -3.81 10.86
C MET A 219 6.59 -3.18 12.12
N THR A 220 6.48 -3.83 13.28
CA THR A 220 6.95 -3.27 14.57
C THR A 220 8.32 -3.78 15.03
N GLN A 221 8.75 -4.97 14.57
CA GLN A 221 9.99 -5.64 14.98
C GLN A 221 10.75 -6.24 13.78
N ALA A 222 10.89 -5.46 12.71
CA ALA A 222 11.41 -5.92 11.42
C ALA A 222 12.79 -6.62 11.50
N GLU A 223 13.72 -6.11 12.31
CA GLU A 223 15.07 -6.68 12.47
C GLU A 223 15.04 -8.06 13.11
N LYS A 224 14.27 -8.24 14.18
CA LYS A 224 14.14 -9.54 14.83
C LYS A 224 13.42 -10.53 13.92
N ALA A 225 12.37 -10.09 13.22
CA ALA A 225 11.73 -10.89 12.18
C ALA A 225 12.72 -11.33 11.08
N ARG A 226 13.69 -10.48 10.71
CA ARG A 226 14.77 -10.84 9.78
C ARG A 226 15.73 -11.88 10.37
N ALA A 227 16.13 -11.74 11.62
CA ALA A 227 17.00 -12.71 12.28
C ALA A 227 16.37 -14.12 12.25
N SER A 228 15.07 -14.22 12.55
CA SER A 228 14.34 -15.49 12.51
C SER A 228 14.27 -16.08 11.09
N ARG A 229 13.99 -15.25 10.07
CA ARG A 229 14.06 -15.71 8.66
C ARG A 229 15.46 -16.18 8.28
N THR A 230 16.49 -15.47 8.73
CA THR A 230 17.89 -15.83 8.46
C THR A 230 18.24 -17.18 9.08
N ALA A 231 17.81 -17.42 10.33
CA ALA A 231 18.00 -18.70 11.00
C ALA A 231 17.24 -19.85 10.29
N PHE A 232 16.02 -19.61 9.82
CA PHE A 232 15.25 -20.57 9.01
C PHE A 232 16.00 -20.95 7.74
N PHE A 233 16.42 -19.97 6.93
CA PHE A 233 17.14 -20.25 5.68
C PHE A 233 18.49 -20.93 5.93
N ALA A 234 19.24 -20.54 6.97
CA ALA A 234 20.50 -21.20 7.31
C ALA A 234 20.31 -22.68 7.70
N LYS A 235 19.28 -23.00 8.49
CA LYS A 235 18.94 -24.39 8.85
C LYS A 235 18.50 -25.18 7.63
N LEU A 236 17.68 -24.58 6.76
CA LEU A 236 17.22 -25.21 5.54
C LEU A 236 18.37 -25.48 4.56
N ASP A 237 19.24 -24.50 4.33
CA ASP A 237 20.41 -24.64 3.47
C ASP A 237 21.33 -25.75 3.99
N SER A 238 21.57 -25.81 5.31
CA SER A 238 22.32 -26.89 5.94
C SER A 238 21.66 -28.26 5.77
N ALA A 239 20.35 -28.37 5.99
CA ALA A 239 19.61 -29.62 5.86
C ALA A 239 19.67 -30.16 4.41
N MET A 240 19.50 -29.28 3.42
CA MET A 240 19.61 -29.64 2.01
C MET A 240 21.04 -30.04 1.63
N ALA A 241 22.06 -29.35 2.12
CA ALA A 241 23.46 -29.65 1.81
C ALA A 241 23.89 -31.03 2.32
N HIS A 242 23.36 -31.47 3.46
CA HIS A 242 23.67 -32.77 4.06
C HIS A 242 22.64 -33.86 3.73
N ASN A 243 21.62 -33.54 2.92
CA ASN A 243 20.46 -34.40 2.67
C ASN A 243 19.82 -34.95 3.97
N ASP A 244 19.76 -34.11 5.00
CA ASP A 244 19.19 -34.45 6.32
C ASP A 244 17.65 -34.36 6.25
N HIS A 245 17.02 -35.51 6.06
CA HIS A 245 15.57 -35.62 5.93
C HIS A 245 14.81 -35.21 7.20
N ASP A 246 15.37 -35.44 8.39
CA ASP A 246 14.74 -35.08 9.66
C ASP A 246 14.78 -33.56 9.86
N ALA A 247 15.89 -32.92 9.52
CA ALA A 247 16.00 -31.47 9.54
C ALA A 247 15.10 -30.81 8.47
N MET A 248 15.01 -31.39 7.26
CA MET A 248 14.07 -30.94 6.24
C MET A 248 12.62 -31.07 6.71
N PHE A 249 12.26 -32.16 7.39
CA PHE A 249 10.91 -32.32 7.95
C PHE A 249 10.60 -31.24 8.98
N LYS A 250 11.54 -30.93 9.87
CA LYS A 250 11.39 -29.83 10.84
C LYS A 250 11.14 -28.49 10.15
N GLN A 251 11.88 -28.17 9.08
CA GLN A 251 11.66 -26.93 8.31
C GLN A 251 10.34 -26.92 7.55
N PHE A 252 9.87 -28.09 7.10
CA PHE A 252 8.53 -28.25 6.53
C PHE A 252 7.45 -27.92 7.57
N ILE A 253 7.53 -28.50 8.77
CA ILE A 253 6.58 -28.20 9.86
C ILE A 253 6.63 -26.71 10.24
N ASP A 254 7.82 -26.11 10.35
CA ASP A 254 7.96 -24.68 10.60
C ASP A 254 7.23 -23.84 9.53
N LEU A 255 7.33 -24.24 8.25
CA LEU A 255 6.64 -23.56 7.15
C LEU A 255 5.11 -23.78 7.16
N CYS A 256 4.63 -24.96 7.55
CA CYS A 256 3.20 -25.24 7.71
C CYS A 256 2.56 -24.29 8.71
N MET A 257 3.20 -24.12 9.86
CA MET A 257 2.68 -23.29 10.95
C MET A 257 2.62 -21.80 10.57
N VAL A 258 3.47 -21.36 9.64
CA VAL A 258 3.47 -20.00 9.07
C VAL A 258 2.27 -19.72 8.15
N THR A 259 1.57 -20.76 7.66
CA THR A 259 0.40 -20.55 6.78
C THR A 259 -0.74 -19.83 7.50
N ASN A 260 -0.95 -20.18 8.77
CA ASN A 260 -2.05 -19.71 9.63
C ASN A 260 -3.44 -19.87 8.97
N LEU A 261 -3.61 -20.93 8.18
CA LEU A 261 -4.88 -21.35 7.58
C LEU A 261 -5.35 -22.60 8.31
N ASP A 262 -6.66 -22.75 8.56
CA ASP A 262 -7.20 -23.95 9.22
C ASP A 262 -6.89 -25.22 8.42
N VAL A 263 -6.97 -25.11 7.10
CA VAL A 263 -6.57 -26.15 6.14
C VAL A 263 -5.75 -25.49 5.04
N PHE A 264 -4.63 -26.10 4.67
CA PHE A 264 -3.72 -25.57 3.66
C PHE A 264 -3.25 -26.63 2.67
N SER A 265 -2.97 -26.18 1.46
CA SER A 265 -2.41 -26.98 0.36
C SER A 265 -0.90 -26.73 0.18
N TYR A 266 -0.27 -27.51 -0.71
CA TYR A 266 1.09 -27.23 -1.17
C TYR A 266 1.23 -25.82 -1.76
N ASP A 267 0.24 -25.35 -2.52
CA ASP A 267 0.32 -24.03 -3.15
C ASP A 267 0.27 -22.90 -2.10
N ASP A 268 -0.48 -23.08 -1.01
CA ASP A 268 -0.49 -22.14 0.11
C ASP A 268 0.87 -22.07 0.78
N MET A 269 1.48 -23.22 1.09
CA MET A 269 2.83 -23.29 1.66
C MET A 269 3.88 -22.69 0.73
N ARG A 270 3.82 -23.00 -0.56
CA ARG A 270 4.72 -22.44 -1.58
C ARG A 270 4.57 -20.92 -1.66
N SER A 271 3.34 -20.40 -1.59
CA SER A 271 3.07 -18.96 -1.54
C SER A 271 3.67 -18.29 -0.31
N ARG A 272 3.60 -18.95 0.86
CA ARG A 272 4.27 -18.49 2.09
C ARG A 272 5.79 -18.50 1.95
N PHE A 273 6.37 -19.55 1.39
CA PHE A 273 7.80 -19.64 1.14
C PHE A 273 8.30 -18.52 0.21
N ILE A 274 7.57 -18.24 -0.88
CA ILE A 274 7.86 -17.09 -1.76
C ILE A 274 7.83 -15.78 -0.98
N THR A 275 6.91 -15.64 -0.02
CA THR A 275 6.82 -14.43 0.79
C THR A 275 8.02 -14.28 1.74
N LEU A 276 8.47 -15.38 2.35
CA LEU A 276 9.71 -15.41 3.14
C LEU A 276 10.92 -14.99 2.29
N LEU A 277 11.05 -15.52 1.07
CA LEU A 277 12.11 -15.13 0.15
C LEU A 277 12.08 -13.63 -0.17
N LYS A 278 10.89 -13.07 -0.44
CA LYS A 278 10.69 -11.64 -0.72
C LYS A 278 11.10 -10.74 0.45
N LEU A 279 10.79 -11.15 1.68
CA LEU A 279 11.18 -10.42 2.89
C LEU A 279 12.68 -10.57 3.21
N GLN A 280 13.25 -11.73 2.91
CA GLN A 280 14.65 -12.02 3.21
C GLN A 280 15.62 -11.39 2.20
N TYR A 281 15.29 -11.46 0.91
CA TYR A 281 16.15 -11.07 -0.20
C TYR A 281 15.51 -10.03 -1.15
N PRO A 282 14.92 -8.93 -0.64
CA PRO A 282 14.25 -7.96 -1.50
C PRO A 282 15.20 -7.29 -2.50
N HIS A 283 16.49 -7.14 -2.16
CA HIS A 283 17.51 -6.55 -3.04
C HIS A 283 17.80 -7.40 -4.28
N LEU A 284 17.59 -8.72 -4.20
CA LEU A 284 17.72 -9.63 -5.34
C LEU A 284 16.42 -9.77 -6.11
N LEU A 285 15.29 -9.67 -5.42
CA LEU A 285 13.97 -9.98 -5.97
C LEU A 285 13.21 -8.77 -6.49
N PHE A 286 13.64 -7.56 -6.17
CA PHE A 286 13.00 -6.35 -6.61
C PHE A 286 13.95 -5.40 -7.34
N TYR A 287 13.37 -4.49 -8.11
CA TYR A 287 14.06 -3.33 -8.65
C TYR A 287 13.16 -2.11 -8.50
N LYS A 288 13.80 -0.97 -8.31
CA LYS A 288 13.18 0.34 -8.22
C LYS A 288 12.89 0.85 -9.63
N THR A 289 11.68 1.37 -9.86
CA THR A 289 11.34 2.06 -11.11
C THR A 289 10.46 3.25 -10.80
N GLU A 290 10.73 4.37 -11.45
CA GLU A 290 9.74 5.45 -11.53
C GLU A 290 8.60 5.01 -12.42
N VAL A 291 7.37 5.29 -11.99
CA VAL A 291 6.18 4.89 -12.75
C VAL A 291 5.21 6.04 -12.95
N TYR A 292 5.32 7.13 -12.22
CA TYR A 292 4.40 8.24 -12.41
C TYR A 292 5.12 9.48 -12.92
N PRO A 293 4.47 10.26 -13.80
CA PRO A 293 3.09 10.09 -14.28
C PRO A 293 2.95 8.97 -15.34
N THR A 294 1.79 8.28 -15.40
CA THR A 294 1.58 7.15 -16.35
C THR A 294 0.14 6.97 -16.81
N VAL A 295 -0.03 6.45 -18.02
CA VAL A 295 -1.32 6.04 -18.60
C VAL A 295 -1.95 4.85 -17.84
N HIS A 296 -1.11 3.94 -17.32
CA HIS A 296 -1.57 2.76 -16.60
C HIS A 296 -1.14 2.79 -15.15
N ILE A 297 -2.12 2.84 -14.24
CA ILE A 297 -1.87 2.81 -12.80
C ILE A 297 -1.18 1.49 -12.42
N PRO A 298 0.07 1.50 -11.93
CA PRO A 298 0.72 0.31 -11.44
C PRO A 298 -0.10 -0.34 -10.34
N THR A 299 -0.49 -1.59 -10.58
CA THR A 299 -1.20 -2.45 -9.64
C THR A 299 -0.26 -3.40 -8.90
N LYS A 300 1.06 -3.22 -8.94
CA LYS A 300 1.97 -4.09 -8.19
C LYS A 300 3.08 -3.23 -7.62
N ASP A 301 2.96 -2.94 -6.33
CA ASP A 301 4.01 -2.30 -5.55
C ASP A 301 4.43 -3.26 -4.44
N ASN A 302 5.73 -3.54 -4.38
CA ASN A 302 6.36 -4.44 -3.44
C ASN A 302 7.08 -3.67 -2.32
N GLU A 303 6.81 -2.36 -2.16
CA GLU A 303 7.38 -1.50 -1.11
C GLU A 303 7.31 -2.13 0.28
N PHE A 304 6.22 -2.81 0.62
CA PHE A 304 6.09 -3.51 1.90
C PHE A 304 7.28 -4.43 2.19
N TYR A 305 7.70 -5.24 1.21
CA TYR A 305 8.80 -6.19 1.39
C TYR A 305 10.16 -5.50 1.52
N VAL A 306 10.32 -4.32 0.94
CA VAL A 306 11.54 -3.51 1.04
C VAL A 306 11.58 -2.80 2.40
N LYS A 307 10.51 -2.07 2.74
CA LYS A 307 10.41 -1.27 3.97
C LYS A 307 10.53 -2.12 5.23
N TYR A 308 10.04 -3.36 5.21
CA TYR A 308 10.00 -4.22 6.40
C TYR A 308 10.90 -5.46 6.28
N CYS A 309 11.95 -5.39 5.44
CA CYS A 309 12.91 -6.49 5.32
C CYS A 309 13.82 -6.69 6.54
N GLY A 310 13.84 -5.71 7.47
CA GLY A 310 14.61 -5.74 8.71
C GLY A 310 16.11 -5.50 8.55
N SER A 311 16.55 -4.83 7.49
CA SER A 311 17.96 -4.47 7.28
C SER A 311 18.04 -3.11 6.59
N LYS A 312 18.58 -2.12 7.30
CA LYS A 312 18.79 -0.78 6.77
C LYS A 312 19.76 -0.79 5.59
N GLU A 313 20.83 -1.58 5.67
CA GLU A 313 21.79 -1.75 4.56
C GLU A 313 21.12 -2.24 3.26
N ILE A 314 20.18 -3.19 3.36
CA ILE A 314 19.44 -3.69 2.18
C ILE A 314 18.47 -2.65 1.64
N GLN A 315 17.82 -1.88 2.52
CA GLN A 315 16.97 -0.77 2.13
C GLN A 315 17.78 0.29 1.40
N ASP A 316 18.93 0.66 1.96
CA ASP A 316 19.86 1.62 1.38
C ASP A 316 20.38 1.13 0.03
N LYS A 317 20.74 -0.15 -0.11
CA LYS A 317 21.10 -0.75 -1.41
C LYS A 317 20.01 -0.56 -2.47
N LEU A 318 18.74 -0.71 -2.09
CA LEU A 318 17.59 -0.59 -3.01
C LEU A 318 17.17 0.87 -3.27
N THR A 319 17.42 1.79 -2.33
CA THR A 319 17.07 3.20 -2.45
C THR A 319 18.17 4.00 -3.15
N CYS A 320 19.44 3.66 -2.89
CA CYS A 320 20.66 4.25 -3.45
C CYS A 320 21.08 3.66 -4.79
N SER A 321 20.62 2.47 -5.17
CA SER A 321 20.82 1.95 -6.54
C SER A 321 20.02 2.80 -7.53
N GLN A 322 20.59 3.96 -7.87
CA GLN A 322 20.35 4.64 -9.13
C GLN A 322 20.94 3.74 -10.22
N ASN A 323 20.08 3.20 -11.08
CA ASN A 323 20.41 2.69 -12.42
C ASN A 323 21.67 1.79 -12.53
N VAL A 324 21.47 0.47 -12.47
CA VAL A 324 22.25 -0.47 -13.30
C VAL A 324 21.28 -1.23 -14.19
#